data_AF-A0A7K2JD40-F1
#
_entry.id   AF-A0A7K2JD40-F1
#
_cell.length_a   1.000
_cell.length_b   1.000
_cell.length_c   1.000
_cell.angle_alpha   90.00
_cell.angle_beta   90.00
_cell.angle_gamma   90.00
#
_symmetry.space_group_name_H-M   'P 1'
#
loop_
_entity.id
_entity.type
_entity.pdbx_description
1 polymer ?
#
loop_
_entity_poly.entity_id
_entity_poly.type
_entity_poly.pdbx_seq_one_letter_code
_entity_poly.pdbx_strand_id
1 'polypeptide(L)' 'MTTDPGDDPHVRLLLGAYVLDALDPEETCRVARHLRTCDSCARDYVETAEASLLLALLRAEDLGE' A
#
# COMPACT_ATOMS: atom_id res chain seq x y z
N MET A 1 8.53 -13.20 -25.25
CA MET A 1 7.26 -13.73 -24.70
C MET A 1 7.27 -13.39 -23.22
N THR A 2 6.65 -12.33 -22.72
CA THR A 2 5.69 -11.36 -23.28
C THR A 2 5.82 -10.15 -22.35
N THR A 3 6.21 -8.98 -22.85
CA THR A 3 6.10 -7.74 -22.07
C THR A 3 4.63 -7.40 -22.05
N ASP A 4 3.99 -7.66 -20.90
CA ASP A 4 2.57 -7.44 -20.68
C ASP A 4 2.27 -5.92 -20.80
N PRO A 5 1.28 -5.50 -21.59
CA PRO A 5 0.92 -4.10 -21.76
C PRO A 5 0.11 -3.61 -20.54
N GLY A 6 0.78 -3.52 -19.39
CA GLY A 6 0.21 -3.10 -18.11
C GLY A 6 1.26 -2.74 -17.05
N ASP A 7 2.52 -2.53 -17.46
CA ASP A 7 3.69 -2.26 -16.62
C ASP A 7 3.67 -0.84 -16.02
N ASP A 8 2.58 -0.45 -15.36
CA ASP A 8 2.72 0.41 -14.19
C ASP A 8 3.21 -0.53 -13.08
N PRO A 9 4.41 -0.33 -12.49
CA PRO A 9 4.90 -1.21 -11.44
C PRO A 9 3.84 -1.28 -10.34
N HIS A 10 3.29 -2.48 -10.11
CA HIS A 10 2.20 -2.68 -9.14
C HIS A 10 2.56 -1.97 -7.84
N VAL A 11 1.65 -1.13 -7.35
CA VAL A 11 1.85 -0.28 -6.18
C VAL A 11 1.96 -1.05 -4.86
N ARG A 12 2.05 -2.38 -4.90
CA ARG A 12 2.11 -3.28 -3.75
C ARG A 12 3.22 -2.91 -2.76
N LEU A 13 4.37 -2.47 -3.28
CA LEU A 13 5.50 -1.99 -2.44
C LEU A 13 5.22 -0.64 -1.76
N LEU A 14 4.28 0.14 -2.29
CA LEU A 14 3.89 1.45 -1.76
C LEU A 14 2.69 1.37 -0.81
N LEU A 15 1.97 0.25 -0.76
CA LEU A 15 0.74 0.12 0.04
C LEU A 15 0.98 0.33 1.54
N GLY A 16 2.10 -0.16 2.07
CA GLY A 16 2.45 0.05 3.49
C GLY A 16 2.62 1.54 3.80
N ALA A 17 3.38 2.26 2.97
CA ALA A 17 3.56 3.69 3.12
C ALA A 17 2.25 4.47 2.89
N TYR A 18 1.43 4.05 1.92
CA TYR A 18 0.13 4.64 1.64
C TYR A 18 -0.84 4.52 2.84
N VAL A 19 -0.91 3.34 3.45
CA VAL A 19 -1.76 3.09 4.64
C VAL A 19 -1.29 3.90 5.85
N LEU A 20 0.01 4.15 5.96
CA LEU A 20 0.62 4.93 7.03
C LEU A 20 0.70 6.44 6.72
N ASP A 21 0.07 6.90 5.64
CA ASP A 21 0.09 8.30 5.19
C ASP A 21 1.53 8.86 5.01
N ALA A 22 2.47 8.00 4.62
CA ALA A 22 3.90 8.30 4.51
C ALA A 22 4.38 8.55 3.06
N LEU A 23 3.44 8.63 2.10
CA LEU A 23 3.75 8.90 0.70
C LEU A 23 3.59 10.38 0.37
N ASP A 24 4.35 10.84 -0.63
CA ASP A 24 4.14 12.16 -1.21
C ASP A 24 2.76 12.24 -1.91
N PRO A 25 2.18 13.45 -2.09
CA PRO A 25 0.85 13.62 -2.66
C PRO A 25 0.74 13.08 -4.10
N GLU A 26 1.82 13.15 -4.88
CA GLU A 26 1.87 12.59 -6.24
C GLU A 26 1.80 11.06 -6.24
N GLU A 27 2.50 10.42 -5.32
CA GLU A 27 2.49 8.96 -5.14
C GLU A 27 1.15 8.48 -4.60
N THR A 28 0.60 9.18 -3.60
CA THR A 28 -0.73 8.93 -3.04
C THR A 28 -1.80 8.93 -4.14
N CYS A 29 -1.77 9.93 -5.03
CA CYS A 29 -2.71 10.01 -6.16
C CYS A 29 -2.53 8.84 -7.13
N ARG A 30 -1.28 8.42 -7.41
CA ARG A 30 -0.98 7.26 -8.27
C ARG A 30 -1.53 5.96 -7.67
N VAL A 31 -1.30 5.73 -6.39
CA VAL A 31 -1.81 4.55 -5.66
C VAL A 31 -3.33 4.56 -5.65
N ALA A 32 -3.96 5.67 -5.27
CA ALA A 32 -5.42 5.79 -5.23
C ALA A 32 -6.07 5.55 -6.60
N ARG A 33 -5.45 6.02 -7.70
CA ARG A 33 -5.92 5.74 -9.06
C ARG A 33 -5.81 4.26 -9.41
N HIS A 34 -4.69 3.62 -9.07
CA HIS A 34 -4.45 2.21 -9.36
C HIS A 34 -5.40 1.28 -8.59
N LEU A 35 -5.68 1.58 -7.32
CA LEU A 35 -6.60 0.81 -6.48
C LEU A 35 -8.03 0.78 -7.03
N ARG A 36 -8.43 1.79 -7.82
CA ARG A 36 -9.75 1.81 -8.48
C ARG A 36 -9.84 0.90 -9.70
N THR A 37 -8.71 0.50 -10.27
CA THR A 37 -8.64 -0.26 -11.53
C THR A 37 -8.05 -1.66 -11.38
N CYS A 38 -7.49 -1.99 -10.22
CA CYS A 38 -6.83 -3.26 -9.97
C CYS A 38 -7.35 -3.91 -8.67
N ASP A 39 -8.24 -4.91 -8.82
CA ASP A 39 -8.80 -5.66 -7.70
C ASP A 39 -7.73 -6.40 -6.88
N SER A 40 -6.67 -6.88 -7.53
CA SER A 40 -5.57 -7.56 -6.83
C SER A 40 -4.89 -6.61 -5.84
N CYS A 41 -4.54 -5.41 -6.26
CA CYS A 41 -3.94 -4.39 -5.39
C CYS A 41 -4.93 -3.86 -4.35
N ALA A 42 -6.22 -3.78 -4.69
CA ALA A 42 -7.27 -3.43 -3.73
C ALA A 42 -7.39 -4.47 -2.61
N ARG A 43 -7.26 -5.76 -2.94
CA ARG A 43 -7.21 -6.84 -1.95
C ARG A 43 -5.98 -6.74 -1.05
N ASP A 44 -4.80 -6.58 -1.65
CA ASP A 44 -3.55 -6.39 -0.91
C ASP A 44 -3.62 -5.15 0.02
N TYR A 45 -4.29 -4.08 -0.42
CA TYR A 45 -4.51 -2.87 0.37
C TYR A 45 -5.38 -3.15 1.61
N VAL A 46 -6.47 -3.91 1.47
CA VAL A 46 -7.32 -4.29 2.60
C VAL A 46 -6.53 -5.07 3.63
N GLU A 47 -5.77 -6.09 3.20
CA GLU A 47 -4.94 -6.89 4.12
C GLU A 47 -3.89 -6.03 4.84
N THR A 48 -3.26 -5.10 4.13
CA THR A 48 -2.28 -4.17 4.71
C THR A 48 -2.94 -3.19 5.69
N ALA A 49 -4.12 -2.67 5.37
CA ALA A 49 -4.89 -1.77 6.23
C ALA A 49 -5.39 -2.46 7.50
N GLU A 50 -5.78 -3.73 7.42
CA GLU A 50 -6.13 -4.51 8.61
C GLU A 50 -4.91 -4.74 9.52
N ALA A 51 -3.75 -5.03 8.93
CA ALA A 51 -2.51 -5.16 9.69
C ALA A 51 -2.09 -3.85 10.38
N SER A 52 -2.34 -2.68 9.77
CA SER A 52 -2.01 -1.39 10.39
C SER A 52 -2.88 -1.04 11.59
N LEU A 53 -4.12 -1.57 11.67
CA LEU A 53 -4.94 -1.44 12.87
C LEU A 53 -4.32 -2.16 14.08
N LEU A 54 -3.61 -3.26 13.86
CA LEU A 54 -2.87 -3.93 14.92
C LEU A 54 -1.65 -3.12 15.35
N LEU A 55 -0.96 -2.46 14.42
CA LEU A 55 0.13 -1.54 14.74
C LEU A 55 -0.34 -0.37 15.62
N ALA A 56 -1.57 0.11 15.46
CA ALA A 56 -2.13 1.18 16.29
C ALA A 56 -2.31 0.79 17.77
N LEU A 57 -2.22 -0.49 18.12
CA LEU A 57 -2.26 -0.98 19.50
C LEU A 57 -0.88 -0.95 20.17
N LEU A 58 0.19 -0.81 19.39
CA LEU A 58 1.56 -0.76 19.88
C LEU A 58 1.96 0.68 20.19
N ARG A 59 2.78 0.86 21.23
CA ARG A 59 3.52 2.11 21.44
C ARG A 59 4.91 1.96 20.84
N ALA A 60 5.59 3.10 20.64
CA ALA A 60 6.96 3.09 20.17
C ALA A 60 7.90 2.27 21.08
N GLU A 61 7.59 2.21 22.38
CA GLU A 61 8.32 1.43 23.39
C GLU A 61 8.20 -0.09 23.20
N ASP A 62 7.14 -0.56 22.53
CA ASP A 62 6.88 -1.99 22.29
C ASP A 62 7.68 -2.53 21.07
N LEU A 63 8.22 -1.63 20.23
CA LEU A 63 9.08 -1.98 19.11
C LEU A 63 10.52 -2.15 19.61
N GLY A 64 11.01 -3.39 19.63
CA GLY A 64 12.38 -3.69 20.06
C GLY A 64 13.43 -2.90 19.25
N GLU A 65 14.50 -2.52 19.95
CA GLU A 65 15.68 -1.82 19.40
C GLU A 65 16.53 -2.63 18.42
#